data_AF-A0A1V5YD67-F1
#
_entry.id   AF-A0A1V5YD67-F1
#
_cell.length_a   1.000
_cell.length_b   1.000
_cell.length_c   1.000
_cell.angle_alpha   90.00
_cell.angle_beta   90.00
_cell.angle_gamma   90.00
#
_symmetry.space_group_name_H-M   'P 1'
#
loop_
_entity.id
_entity.type
_entity.pdbx_description
1 polymer ?
#
loop_
_entity_poly.entity_id
_entity_poly.type
_entity_poly.pdbx_seq_one_letter_code
_entity_poly.pdbx_strand_id
1 'polypeptide(L)'
;MTAQQIYELAVAFLYEQPDEDEENKSYFLPFLNVCLQEALPYENSIREFEGREMLAAAPLVTGMTETVPYSDSITRAALPYGVAARYFKENMDPGEALYMRTMFVSALERAKKYNAGEIEDVYHNSIQ
;
A
#
# COMPACT_ATOMS: atom_id res chain seq x y z
N MET A 1 11.28 2.37 4.46
CA MET A 1 11.38 3.45 3.44
C MET A 1 10.78 4.74 3.97
N THR A 2 11.33 5.89 3.59
CA THR A 2 10.66 7.20 3.83
C THR A 2 9.58 7.47 2.80
N ALA A 3 8.65 8.35 3.12
CA ALA A 3 7.63 8.80 2.18
C ALA A 3 8.26 9.41 0.90
N GLN A 4 9.34 10.17 1.04
CA GLN A 4 10.15 10.71 -0.06
C GLN A 4 10.64 9.62 -1.03
N GLN A 5 11.17 8.51 -0.51
CA GLN A 5 11.64 7.41 -1.35
C GLN A 5 10.49 6.74 -2.11
N ILE A 6 9.29 6.69 -1.53
CA ILE A 6 8.10 6.15 -2.20
C ILE A 6 7.65 7.13 -3.29
N TYR A 7 7.68 8.43 -3.01
CA TYR A 7 7.36 9.49 -3.98
C TYR A 7 8.26 9.40 -5.21
N GLU A 8 9.58 9.34 -5.02
CA GLU A 8 10.57 9.23 -6.10
C GLU A 8 10.30 8.03 -7.02
N LEU A 9 9.92 6.89 -6.45
CA LEU A 9 9.54 5.71 -7.25
C LEU A 9 8.20 5.88 -7.97
N ALA A 10 7.24 6.59 -7.36
CA ALA A 10 5.93 6.80 -7.96
C ALA A 10 6.00 7.76 -9.17
N VAL A 11 6.72 8.89 -9.04
CA VAL A 11 6.87 9.87 -10.13
C VAL A 11 7.75 9.38 -11.26
N ALA A 12 8.65 8.43 -11.00
CA ALA A 12 9.39 7.76 -12.06
C ALA A 12 8.46 7.06 -13.09
N PHE A 13 7.24 6.64 -12.71
CA PHE A 13 6.27 6.10 -13.67
C PHE A 13 5.60 7.17 -14.53
N LEU A 14 5.55 8.41 -14.07
CA LEU A 14 5.00 9.55 -14.80
C LEU A 14 6.02 10.13 -15.80
N TYR A 15 7.26 9.62 -15.82
CA TYR A 15 8.39 10.18 -16.57
C TYR A 15 8.72 11.63 -16.18
N GLU A 16 8.33 12.06 -14.97
CA GLU A 16 8.59 13.38 -14.42
C GLU A 16 9.85 13.37 -13.55
N GLN A 17 10.62 14.47 -13.58
CA GLN A 17 11.67 14.64 -12.59
C GLN A 17 11.03 14.96 -11.22
N PRO A 18 11.50 14.38 -10.11
CA PRO A 18 10.90 14.57 -8.79
C PRO A 18 10.78 16.03 -8.33
N ASP A 19 11.56 16.94 -8.91
CA ASP A 19 11.64 18.36 -8.55
C ASP A 19 11.02 19.31 -9.58
N GLU A 20 10.40 18.79 -10.65
CA GLU A 20 9.78 19.64 -11.68
C GLU A 20 8.30 19.96 -11.40
N ASP A 21 7.64 19.24 -10.48
CA ASP A 21 6.21 19.38 -10.23
C ASP A 21 5.85 19.47 -8.73
N GLU A 22 5.64 20.70 -8.25
CA GLU A 22 5.17 21.00 -6.88
C GLU A 22 3.72 20.55 -6.63
N GLU A 23 2.91 20.38 -7.68
CA GLU A 23 1.53 19.94 -7.57
C GLU A 23 1.47 18.45 -7.21
N ASN A 24 2.31 17.63 -7.84
CA ASN A 24 2.44 16.21 -7.46
C ASN A 24 2.88 16.03 -6.01
N LYS A 25 3.88 16.80 -5.54
CA LYS A 25 4.29 16.78 -4.12
C LYS A 25 3.14 17.11 -3.17
N SER A 26 2.27 18.05 -3.56
CA SER A 26 1.12 18.49 -2.73
C SER A 26 0.05 17.40 -2.56
N TYR A 27 -0.16 16.56 -3.57
CA TYR A 27 -1.15 15.46 -3.51
C TYR A 27 -0.57 14.12 -3.05
N PHE A 28 0.76 13.99 -3.03
CA PHE A 28 1.43 12.74 -2.70
C PHE A 28 1.03 12.17 -1.33
N LEU A 29 1.17 12.94 -0.25
CA LEU A 29 0.90 12.43 1.10
C LEU A 29 -0.56 11.99 1.30
N PRO A 30 -1.58 12.76 0.84
CA PRO A 30 -2.95 12.28 0.80
C PRO A 30 -3.12 10.96 0.05
N PHE A 31 -2.55 10.83 -1.15
CA PHE A 31 -2.63 9.60 -1.94
C PHE A 31 -1.94 8.42 -1.27
N LEU A 32 -0.76 8.63 -0.71
CA LEU A 32 -0.02 7.63 0.05
C LEU A 32 -0.86 7.11 1.23
N ASN A 33 -1.48 7.99 2.00
CA ASN A 33 -2.30 7.61 3.15
C ASN A 33 -3.51 6.76 2.77
N VAL A 34 -4.14 7.02 1.61
CA VAL A 34 -5.19 6.13 1.13
C VAL A 34 -4.63 4.75 0.75
N CYS A 35 -3.49 4.70 0.05
CA CYS A 35 -2.84 3.43 -0.28
C CYS A 35 -2.41 2.65 0.98
N LEU A 36 -1.99 3.33 2.05
CA LEU A 36 -1.66 2.70 3.33
C LEU A 36 -2.88 2.06 3.99
N GLN A 37 -4.03 2.73 3.91
CA GLN A 37 -5.29 2.17 4.39
C GLN A 37 -5.71 0.92 3.59
N GLU A 38 -5.56 0.94 2.26
CA GLU A 38 -5.85 -0.22 1.42
C GLU A 38 -4.89 -1.39 1.70
N ALA A 39 -3.62 -1.10 2.00
CA ALA A 39 -2.58 -2.09 2.24
C ALA A 39 -2.55 -2.65 3.68
N LEU A 40 -3.34 -2.10 4.62
CA LEU A 40 -3.34 -2.49 6.04
C LEU A 40 -3.57 -4.00 6.27
N PRO A 41 -4.54 -4.67 5.63
CA PRO A 41 -4.75 -6.11 5.84
C PRO A 41 -3.54 -6.95 5.40
N TYR A 42 -2.86 -6.53 4.34
CA TYR A 42 -1.69 -7.21 3.80
C TYR A 42 -0.49 -7.05 4.73
N GLU A 43 -0.25 -5.84 5.22
CA GLU A 43 0.81 -5.60 6.19
C GLU A 43 0.54 -6.37 7.50
N ASN A 44 -0.71 -6.41 7.96
CA ASN A 44 -1.05 -7.18 9.15
C ASN A 44 -0.87 -8.69 8.94
N SER A 45 -1.11 -9.22 7.74
CA SER A 45 -0.78 -10.62 7.44
C SER A 45 0.72 -10.90 7.57
N ILE A 46 1.58 -9.95 7.16
CA ILE A 46 3.03 -10.06 7.28
C ILE A 46 3.45 -9.96 8.74
N ARG A 47 2.90 -8.99 9.49
CA ARG A 47 3.17 -8.82 10.92
C ARG A 47 2.83 -10.08 11.70
N GLU A 48 1.64 -10.63 11.50
CA GLU A 48 1.18 -11.86 12.15
C GLU A 48 2.11 -13.03 11.84
N PHE A 49 2.47 -13.23 10.56
CA PHE A 49 3.39 -14.29 10.14
C PHE A 49 4.78 -14.15 10.78
N GLU A 50 5.25 -12.92 10.98
CA GLU A 50 6.53 -12.61 11.62
C GLU A 50 6.46 -12.55 13.15
N GLY A 51 5.30 -12.82 13.76
CA GLY A 51 5.10 -12.71 15.20
C GLY A 51 5.16 -11.28 15.75
N ARG A 52 4.94 -10.28 14.90
CA ARG A 52 4.83 -8.86 15.27
C ARG A 52 3.38 -8.49 15.60
N GLU A 53 3.22 -7.50 16.47
CA GLU A 53 1.89 -6.95 16.78
C GLU A 53 1.25 -6.34 15.52
N MET A 54 -0.02 -6.69 15.29
CA MET A 54 -0.84 -6.12 14.22
C MET A 54 -1.12 -4.64 14.50
N LEU A 55 -1.19 -3.83 13.44
CA LEU A 55 -1.67 -2.46 13.60
C LEU A 55 -3.19 -2.43 13.71
N ALA A 56 -3.68 -1.66 14.67
CA ALA A 56 -5.10 -1.36 14.80
C ALA A 56 -5.63 -0.46 13.66
N ALA A 57 -4.78 0.40 13.12
CA ALA A 57 -5.14 1.33 12.06
C ALA A 57 -3.95 1.56 11.12
N ALA A 58 -4.22 2.00 9.90
CA ALA A 58 -3.18 2.42 8.98
C ALA A 58 -2.49 3.69 9.53
N PRO A 59 -1.16 3.81 9.38
CA PRO A 59 -0.43 4.98 9.80
C PRO A 59 -0.84 6.18 8.96
N LEU A 60 -0.89 7.35 9.60
CA LEU A 60 -1.08 8.63 8.92
C LEU A 60 0.27 9.31 8.77
N VAL A 61 0.80 9.32 7.55
CA VAL A 61 2.07 9.95 7.20
C VAL A 61 1.82 11.42 6.88
N THR A 62 2.55 12.31 7.56
CA THR A 62 2.35 13.76 7.48
C THR A 62 3.56 14.53 6.93
N GLY A 63 4.70 13.86 6.76
CA GLY A 63 5.90 14.48 6.21
C GLY A 63 6.68 13.57 5.26
N MET A 64 7.37 14.18 4.28
CA MET A 64 8.17 13.45 3.28
C MET A 64 9.35 12.67 3.88
N THR A 65 9.93 13.19 4.97
CA THR A 65 11.06 12.54 5.66
C THR A 65 10.61 11.43 6.61
N GLU A 66 9.32 11.29 6.84
CA GLU A 66 8.77 10.33 7.79
C GLU A 66 8.90 8.90 7.25
N THR A 67 9.26 7.97 8.14
CA THR A 67 9.40 6.56 7.77
C THR A 67 8.04 5.89 7.78
N VAL A 68 7.70 5.21 6.68
CA VAL A 68 6.48 4.44 6.57
C VAL A 68 6.66 3.10 7.28
N PRO A 69 5.89 2.79 8.34
CA PRO A 69 6.12 1.62 9.21
C PRO A 69 5.49 0.33 8.66
N TYR A 70 5.61 0.11 7.34
CA TYR A 70 5.16 -1.10 6.63
C TYR A 70 6.36 -1.86 6.10
N SER A 71 6.20 -3.15 5.83
CA SER A 71 7.21 -4.01 5.23
C SER A 71 7.73 -3.45 3.90
N ASP A 72 9.01 -3.65 3.61
CA ASP A 72 9.63 -3.31 2.33
C ASP A 72 8.92 -3.97 1.14
N SER A 73 8.33 -5.15 1.36
CA SER A 73 7.51 -5.85 0.36
C SER A 73 6.24 -5.09 -0.03
N ILE A 74 5.78 -4.14 0.79
CA ILE A 74 4.67 -3.25 0.48
C ILE A 74 5.19 -1.87 0.09
N THR A 75 6.09 -1.28 0.88
CA THR A 75 6.55 0.10 0.68
C THR A 75 7.33 0.29 -0.62
N ARG A 76 8.12 -0.71 -1.05
CA ARG A 76 8.89 -0.63 -2.29
C ARG A 76 8.15 -1.24 -3.49
N ALA A 77 7.45 -2.35 -3.29
CA ALA A 77 6.92 -3.14 -4.40
C ALA A 77 5.44 -2.86 -4.72
N ALA A 78 4.67 -2.25 -3.81
CA ALA A 78 3.24 -1.99 -4.04
C ALA A 78 2.91 -0.50 -4.03
N LEU A 79 3.27 0.23 -2.96
CA LEU A 79 2.83 1.62 -2.76
C LEU A 79 3.16 2.57 -3.94
N PRO A 80 4.33 2.49 -4.62
CA PRO A 80 4.60 3.34 -5.77
C PRO A 80 3.57 3.21 -6.89
N TYR A 81 3.12 1.98 -7.20
CA TYR A 81 2.08 1.75 -8.21
C TYR A 81 0.72 2.32 -7.78
N GLY A 82 0.37 2.18 -6.51
CA GLY A 82 -0.90 2.69 -5.97
C GLY A 82 -1.00 4.21 -6.05
N VAL A 83 0.11 4.90 -5.76
CA VAL A 83 0.22 6.36 -5.90
C VAL A 83 0.20 6.77 -7.38
N ALA A 84 1.01 6.13 -8.23
CA ALA A 84 1.04 6.42 -9.67
C ALA A 84 -0.33 6.27 -10.33
N ALA A 85 -1.10 5.23 -9.97
CA ALA A 85 -2.46 5.03 -10.46
C ALA A 85 -3.40 6.21 -10.18
N ARG A 86 -3.18 6.94 -9.07
CA ARG A 86 -3.97 8.12 -8.71
C ARG A 86 -3.59 9.32 -9.57
N TYR A 87 -2.29 9.54 -9.81
CA TYR A 87 -1.85 10.61 -10.71
C TYR A 87 -2.37 10.41 -12.15
N PHE A 88 -2.25 9.21 -12.72
CA PHE A 88 -2.78 8.94 -14.06
C PHE A 88 -4.29 9.13 -14.17
N LYS A 89 -5.04 8.82 -13.10
CA LYS A 89 -6.48 9.05 -13.05
C LYS A 89 -6.81 10.55 -13.12
N GLU A 90 -6.09 11.39 -12.38
CA GLU A 90 -6.29 12.85 -12.40
C GLU A 90 -5.82 13.46 -13.74
N ASN A 91 -4.77 12.89 -14.36
CA ASN A 91 -4.27 13.28 -15.68
C ASN A 91 -5.10 12.74 -16.86
N MET A 92 -6.27 12.18 -16.60
CA MET A 92 -7.21 11.64 -17.62
C MET A 92 -6.62 10.54 -18.51
N ASP A 93 -5.67 9.74 -18.00
CA ASP A 93 -5.19 8.50 -18.65
C ASP A 93 -5.78 7.26 -17.94
N PRO A 94 -6.99 6.83 -18.31
CA PRO A 94 -7.67 5.72 -17.63
C PRO A 94 -6.99 4.37 -17.89
N GLY A 95 -6.25 4.22 -19.00
CA GLY A 95 -5.56 2.98 -19.35
C GLY A 95 -4.39 2.72 -18.42
N GLU A 96 -3.50 3.70 -18.29
CA GLU A 96 -2.35 3.62 -17.39
C GLU A 96 -2.79 3.59 -15.92
N ALA A 97 -3.83 4.36 -15.54
CA ALA A 97 -4.39 4.31 -14.19
C ALA A 97 -4.87 2.90 -13.81
N LEU A 98 -5.56 2.20 -14.72
CA LEU A 98 -6.04 0.84 -14.49
C LEU A 98 -4.87 -0.16 -14.43
N TYR A 99 -3.89 -0.03 -15.32
CA TYR A 99 -2.71 -0.87 -15.31
C TYR A 99 -1.93 -0.73 -13.99
N MET A 100 -1.64 0.50 -13.56
CA MET A 100 -0.95 0.76 -12.29
C MET A 100 -1.76 0.27 -11.08
N ARG A 101 -3.09 0.42 -11.11
CA ARG A 101 -3.95 -0.15 -10.06
C ARG A 101 -3.87 -1.67 -10.02
N THR A 102 -3.81 -2.33 -11.17
CA THR A 102 -3.67 -3.78 -11.26
C THR A 102 -2.31 -4.24 -10.70
N MET A 103 -1.23 -3.50 -11.01
CA MET A 103 0.10 -3.76 -10.47
C MET A 103 0.15 -3.59 -8.94
N PHE A 104 -0.49 -2.55 -8.41
CA PHE A 104 -0.62 -2.31 -6.97
C PHE A 104 -1.28 -3.51 -6.25
N VAL A 105 -2.46 -3.93 -6.72
CA VAL A 105 -3.20 -5.05 -6.11
C VAL A 105 -2.41 -6.36 -6.24
N SER A 106 -1.83 -6.62 -7.41
CA SER A 106 -1.02 -7.82 -7.65
C SER A 106 0.21 -7.88 -6.74
N ALA A 107 0.87 -6.74 -6.49
CA ALA A 107 2.00 -6.66 -5.58
C ALA A 107 1.59 -6.91 -4.12
N LEU A 108 0.44 -6.38 -3.68
CA LEU A 108 -0.10 -6.65 -2.34
C LEU A 108 -0.42 -8.13 -2.15
N GLU A 109 -1.09 -8.77 -3.11
CA GLU A 109 -1.39 -10.22 -3.05
C GLU A 109 -0.11 -11.07 -3.00
N ARG A 110 0.96 -10.66 -3.69
CA ARG A 110 2.27 -11.34 -3.62
C ARG A 110 2.98 -11.13 -2.29
N ALA A 111 2.78 -10.00 -1.64
CA ALA A 111 3.37 -9.69 -0.34
C ALA A 111 2.66 -10.42 0.82
N LYS A 112 1.36 -10.67 0.65
CA LYS A 112 0.51 -11.37 1.63
C LYS A 112 1.14 -12.68 2.11
N LYS A 113 1.04 -12.93 3.42
CA LYS A 113 1.44 -14.20 4.02
C LYS A 113 0.22 -15.05 4.35
N TYR A 114 0.40 -16.37 4.24
CA TYR A 114 -0.61 -17.34 4.64
C TYR A 114 -0.35 -17.73 6.09
N ASN A 115 -1.34 -17.46 6.96
CA ASN A 115 -1.33 -17.88 8.35
C ASN A 115 -2.31 -19.07 8.48
N ALA A 116 -1.79 -20.24 8.86
CA ALA A 116 -2.63 -21.42 9.10
C ALA A 116 -3.37 -21.23 10.44
N GLY A 117 -4.68 -21.06 10.39
CA GLY A 117 -5.53 -21.01 11.57
C GLY A 117 -6.10 -22.37 11.93
N GLU A 118 -6.30 -22.64 13.22
CA GLU A 118 -7.11 -23.77 13.67
C GLU A 118 -8.59 -23.49 13.36
N ILE A 119 -9.27 -24.46 12.76
CA ILE A 119 -10.71 -24.38 12.49
C ILE A 119 -11.43 -24.89 13.74
N GLU A 120 -12.14 -24.01 14.44
CA GLU A 120 -13.02 -24.40 15.55
C GLU A 120 -14.39 -24.84 15.00
N ASP A 121 -14.76 -26.10 15.22
CA ASP A 121 -16.08 -26.61 14.84
C ASP A 121 -17.13 -26.20 15.87
N VAL A 122 -17.89 -25.14 15.55
CA VAL A 122 -18.96 -24.59 16.40
C VAL A 122 -20.31 -25.30 16.25
N TYR A 123 -20.42 -26.36 15.43
CA TYR A 123 -21.72 -26.99 15.11
C TYR A 123 -22.00 -28.30 15.87
N HIS A 124 -21.05 -28.82 16.66
CA HIS A 124 -21.19 -30.12 17.31
C HIS A 124 -22.23 -30.21 18.45
N ASN A 125 -22.81 -29.09 18.93
CA ASN A 125 -23.69 -29.08 20.12
C ASN A 125 -25.20 -28.84 19.85
N SER A 126 -25.68 -28.99 18.61
CA SER A 126 -27.09 -28.62 18.27
C SER A 126 -28.09 -29.80 18.22
N ILE A 127 -27.73 -30.98 18.72
CA ILE A 127 -28.63 -32.15 18.72
C ILE A 127 -28.70 -32.74 20.13
N GLN A 128 -29.63 -32.22 20.94
CA GLN A 128 -30.21 -32.92 22.09
C GLN A 128 -31.73 -32.84 22.01
#